data_AF-L8X3H2-F1
#
_entry.id   AF-L8X3H2-F1
#
_cell.length_a   1.000
_cell.length_b   1.000
_cell.length_c   1.000
_cell.angle_alpha   90.00
_cell.angle_beta   90.00
_cell.angle_gamma   90.00
#
_symmetry.space_group_name_H-M   'P 1'
#
loop_
_entity.id
_entity.type
_entity.pdbx_description
1 polymer ?
#
loop_
_entity_poly.entity_id
_entity_poly.type
_entity_poly.pdbx_seq_one_letter_code
_entity_poly.pdbx_strand_id
1 'polypeptide(L)' 'MEQKQMLGEMIYLQIYQSEPELAGKITGMLLEMDNAELLHLIGTPNAMQEKLDEAKTVLKDFSTGNPAE' A
#
# COMPACT_ATOMS: atom_id res chain seq x y z
N MET A 1 9.14 -6.65 -15.62
CA MET A 1 8.13 -7.17 -14.67
C MET A 1 8.75 -7.48 -13.31
N GLU A 2 10.00 -7.95 -13.25
CA GLU A 2 10.69 -8.32 -12.00
C GLU A 2 10.88 -7.16 -11.01
N GLN A 3 11.19 -5.95 -11.49
CA GLN A 3 11.41 -4.79 -10.61
C GLN A 3 10.17 -4.48 -9.75
N LYS A 4 8.98 -4.56 -10.34
CA LYS A 4 7.73 -4.24 -9.65
C LYS A 4 7.38 -5.30 -8.61
N GLN A 5 7.70 -6.57 -8.87
CA GLN A 5 7.58 -7.63 -7.87
C GLN A 5 8.52 -7.41 -6.69
N MET A 6 9.79 -7.09 -6.94
CA MET A 6 10.75 -6.79 -5.86
C MET A 6 10.30 -5.60 -5.01
N LEU A 7 9.82 -4.52 -5.65
CA LEU A 7 9.28 -3.36 -4.93
C LEU A 7 8.07 -3.75 -4.08
N GLY A 8 7.17 -4.58 -4.63
CA GLY A 8 6.02 -5.11 -3.90
C GLY A 8 6.40 -5.91 -2.67
N GLU A 9 7.38 -6.81 -2.78
CA GLU A 9 7.87 -7.59 -1.63
C GLU A 9 8.49 -6.70 -0.55
N MET A 10 9.28 -5.69 -0.94
CA MET A 10 9.86 -4.75 0.02
C MET A 10 8.79 -3.94 0.76
N ILE A 11 7.81 -3.41 0.02
CA ILE A 11 6.69 -2.65 0.59
C ILE A 11 5.87 -3.54 1.52
N TYR A 12 5.55 -4.76 1.09
CA TYR A 12 4.83 -5.73 1.91
C TYR A 12 5.51 -5.96 3.25
N LEU A 13 6.83 -6.20 3.26
CA LEU A 13 7.59 -6.43 4.49
C LEU A 13 7.62 -5.22 5.44
N GLN A 14 7.61 -3.99 4.90
CA GLN A 14 7.48 -2.78 5.73
C GLN A 14 6.09 -2.69 6.36
N ILE A 15 5.04 -2.91 5.56
CA ILE A 15 3.65 -2.79 6.04
C ILE A 15 3.31 -3.92 7.02
N TYR A 16 3.76 -5.14 6.73
CA TYR A 16 3.45 -6.33 7.53
C TYR A 16 3.89 -6.21 8.99
N GLN A 17 4.94 -5.45 9.28
CA GLN A 17 5.38 -5.18 10.64
C GLN A 17 4.39 -4.34 11.46
N SER A 18 3.61 -3.49 10.79
CA SER A 18 2.60 -2.63 11.44
C SER A 18 1.18 -3.18 11.30
N GLU A 19 0.83 -3.70 10.13
CA GLU A 19 -0.52 -4.05 9.70
C GLU A 19 -0.51 -5.38 8.93
N PRO A 20 -0.22 -6.52 9.59
CA PRO A 20 -0.07 -7.81 8.90
C PRO A 20 -1.35 -8.27 8.19
N GLU A 21 -2.52 -7.94 8.74
CA GLU A 21 -3.82 -8.33 8.19
C GLU A 21 -4.18 -7.57 6.90
N LEU A 22 -3.76 -6.30 6.79
CA LEU A 22 -4.05 -5.46 5.63
C LEU A 22 -2.87 -5.35 4.66
N ALA A 23 -1.67 -5.82 5.04
CA ALA A 23 -0.46 -5.72 4.25
C ALA A 23 -0.62 -6.21 2.81
N GLY A 24 -1.27 -7.35 2.60
CA GLY A 24 -1.49 -7.89 1.26
C GLY A 24 -2.37 -6.98 0.39
N LYS A 25 -3.47 -6.46 0.95
CA LYS A 25 -4.39 -5.57 0.22
C LYS A 25 -3.76 -4.21 -0.06
N ILE A 26 -3.14 -3.61 0.95
CA ILE A 26 -2.52 -2.29 0.80
C ILE A 26 -1.34 -2.36 -0.17
N THR A 27 -0.48 -3.39 -0.07
CA THR A 27 0.61 -3.59 -1.04
C THR A 27 0.05 -3.72 -2.46
N GLY A 28 -1.02 -4.49 -2.65
CA GLY A 28 -1.69 -4.62 -3.95
C GLY A 28 -2.15 -3.27 -4.51
N MET A 29 -2.76 -2.41 -3.67
CA MET A 29 -3.20 -1.07 -4.07
C MET A 29 -2.02 -0.14 -4.41
N LEU A 30 -0.96 -0.15 -3.60
CA LEU A 30 0.24 0.66 -3.86
C LEU A 30 0.97 0.21 -5.12
N LEU A 31 0.93 -1.09 -5.42
CA LEU A 31 1.47 -1.63 -6.66
C LEU A 31 0.72 -1.14 -7.91
N GLU A 32 -0.38 -0.41 -7.82
CA GLU A 32 -0.96 0.26 -8.99
C GLU A 32 -0.19 1.53 -9.38
N MET A 33 0.64 2.07 -8.47
CA MET A 33 1.46 3.25 -8.70
C MET A 33 2.67 2.97 -9.61
N ASP A 34 3.30 4.05 -10.07
CA ASP A 34 4.52 4.01 -10.88
C ASP A 34 5.75 3.59 -10.04
N ASN A 35 6.72 2.94 -10.68
CA ASN A 35 7.93 2.46 -10.00
C ASN A 35 8.70 3.58 -9.28
N ALA A 36 8.67 4.81 -9.82
CA ALA A 36 9.33 5.96 -9.21
C ALA A 36 8.67 6.37 -7.89
N GLU A 37 7.34 6.33 -7.82
CA GLU A 37 6.61 6.61 -6.58
C GLU A 37 6.82 5.51 -5.56
N LEU A 38 6.78 4.24 -5.98
CA LEU A 38 7.06 3.11 -5.11
C LEU A 38 8.46 3.19 -4.47
N LEU A 39 9.47 3.57 -5.26
CA LEU A 39 10.83 3.82 -4.75
C LEU A 39 10.86 4.98 -3.74
N HIS A 40 10.10 6.05 -4.00
CA HIS A 40 9.99 7.17 -3.07
C HIS A 40 9.34 6.74 -1.75
N LEU A 41 8.30 5.90 -1.79
CA LEU A 41 7.64 5.35 -0.59
C LEU A 41 8.58 4.49 0.25
N ILE A 42 9.39 3.64 -0.39
CA ILE A 42 10.38 2.82 0.30
C ILE A 42 11.46 3.69 0.97
N GLY A 43 11.89 4.77 0.31
CA GLY A 43 12.90 5.69 0.83
C GLY A 43 12.37 6.69 1.87
N THR A 44 11.05 6.90 1.94
CA THR A 44 10.45 7.98 2.72
C THR A 44 9.38 7.43 3.67
N PRO A 45 9.73 7.12 4.93
CA PRO A 45 8.80 6.48 5.87
C PRO A 45 7.54 7.31 6.14
N ASN A 46 7.64 8.65 6.13
CA ASN A 46 6.48 9.52 6.27
C ASN A 46 5.50 9.36 5.11
N ALA A 47 5.99 9.37 3.87
CA ALA A 47 5.14 9.19 2.68
C ALA A 47 4.49 7.80 2.64
N MET A 48 5.22 6.77 3.10
CA MET A 48 4.65 5.43 3.27
C MET A 48 3.50 5.43 4.28
N GLN A 49 3.66 6.07 5.45
CA GLN A 49 2.60 6.16 6.46
C GLN A 49 1.38 6.91 5.94
N GLU A 50 1.56 8.05 5.26
CA GLU A 50 0.44 8.78 4.64
C GLU A 50 -0.34 7.90 3.65
N LYS A 51 0.38 7.16 2.80
CA LYS A 51 -0.25 6.24 1.84
C LYS A 51 -0.92 5.05 2.51
N LEU A 52 -0.38 4.56 3.61
CA LEU A 52 -1.01 3.52 4.42
C LEU A 52 -2.33 4.01 5.00
N ASP A 53 -2.39 5.21 5.55
CA ASP A 53 -3.62 5.79 6.12
C ASP A 53 -4.69 6.06 5.04
N GLU A 54 -4.28 6.56 3.87
CA GLU A 54 -5.18 6.69 2.71
C GLU A 54 -5.74 5.32 2.30
N ALA A 55 -4.88 4.32 2.12
CA ALA A 55 -5.29 2.98 1.71
C ALA A 55 -6.21 2.31 2.75
N LYS A 56 -5.95 2.49 4.05
CA LYS A 56 -6.82 2.01 5.12
C LYS A 56 -8.20 2.66 5.07
N THR A 57 -8.26 3.96 4.81
CA THR A 57 -9.52 4.70 4.68
C THR A 57 -10.34 4.14 3.50
N VAL A 58 -9.70 3.98 2.34
CA VAL A 58 -10.35 3.39 1.15
C VAL A 58 -10.80 1.95 1.42
N LEU A 59 -9.97 1.13 2.07
CA LEU A 59 -10.32 -0.25 2.41
C LEU A 59 -11.49 -0.35 3.40
N LYS A 60 -11.58 0.59 4.35
CA LYS A 60 -12.69 0.68 5.29
C LYS A 60 -13.98 1.06 4.56
N ASP A 61 -13.93 2.02 3.64
CA ASP A 61 -15.09 2.42 2.84
C ASP A 61 -15.57 1.27 1.93
N PHE A 62 -14.64 0.55 1.30
CA PHE A 62 -14.94 -0.65 0.51
C PHE A 62 -15.52 -1.80 1.35
N SER A 63 -15.02 -2.01 2.57
CA SER A 63 -15.46 -3.13 3.42
C SER A 63 -16.77 -2.84 4.17
N THR A 64 -17.13 -1.57 4.34
CA THR A 64 -18.37 -1.15 5.01
C THR A 64 -19.56 -1.04 4.06
N GLY A 65 -19.37 -1.30 2.76
CA GLY A 65 -20.49 -1.51 1.84
C GLY A 65 -21.35 -0.27 1.65
N ASN A 66 -20.75 0.91 1.54
CA ASN A 66 -21.42 2.03 0.89
C ASN A 66 -20.92 2.08 -0.56
N PRO A 67 -21.61 1.47 -1.55
CA PRO A 67 -21.37 1.85 -2.93
C PRO A 67 -21.66 3.35 -2.98
N ALA A 68 -20.65 4.15 -3.31
CA ALA A 68 -20.88 5.56 -3.61
C ALA A 68 -21.96 5.60 -4.70
N GLU A 69 -23.12 6.14 -4.33
CA GLU A 69 -24.25 6.42 -5.21
C GLU A 69 -23.89 7.52 -6.21
#